data_AF-A0AA39NMS9-F1
#
_entry.id   AF-A0AA39NMS9-F1
#
_cell.length_a   1.000
_cell.length_b   1.000
_cell.length_c   1.000
_cell.angle_alpha   90.00
_cell.angle_beta   90.00
_cell.angle_gamma   90.00
#
_symmetry.space_group_name_H-M   'P 1'
#
loop_
_entity.id
_entity.type
_entity.pdbx_description
1 polymer ?
#
loop_
_entity_poly.entity_id
_entity_poly.type
_entity_poly.pdbx_seq_one_letter_code
_entity_poly.pdbx_strand_id
1 'polypeptide(L)'
;MLSLGLKFEQENRLLLMDPKALPHIFYNSGYRYSKPTGIQVILGTVSGLGLFHAEGEDHRRQRKIVLPGFGSRELRTFVPIFCSYAGRMTAYWGRIIAADNSEPAVIEVTSWITRALLDATGEAAFDYQFGSLDNSETELAKAYAHMA
;
A
#
# COMPACT_ATOMS: atom_id res chain seq x y z
N MET A 1 3.00 -20.09 25.21
CA MET A 1 2.30 -20.60 24.02
C MET A 1 0.80 -20.41 24.23
N LEU A 2 0.31 -19.18 24.01
CA LEU A 2 -1.13 -18.88 24.00
C LEU A 2 -1.53 -18.77 22.53
N SER A 3 -2.05 -19.85 21.97
CA SER A 3 -2.63 -19.85 20.63
C SER A 3 -4.12 -20.08 20.75
N LEU A 4 -4.92 -19.08 20.37
CA LEU A 4 -6.37 -19.18 20.38
C LEU A 4 -6.83 -19.69 19.01
N GLY A 5 -7.57 -20.79 19.00
CA GLY A 5 -8.25 -21.29 17.80
C GLY A 5 -9.50 -20.45 17.54
N LEU A 6 -9.53 -19.71 16.44
CA LEU A 6 -10.68 -18.92 16.02
C LEU A 6 -11.31 -19.56 14.79
N LYS A 7 -12.64 -19.72 14.78
CA LYS A 7 -13.37 -20.15 13.59
C LYS A 7 -13.68 -18.94 12.72
N PHE A 8 -13.18 -18.94 11.49
CA PHE A 8 -13.50 -17.93 10.48
C PHE A 8 -13.79 -18.66 9.17
N GLU A 9 -14.94 -18.39 8.55
CA GLU A 9 -15.36 -19.03 7.28
C GLU A 9 -15.31 -20.57 7.33
N GLN A 10 -15.78 -21.18 8.43
CA GLN A 10 -15.80 -22.64 8.65
C GLN A 10 -14.41 -23.31 8.79
N GLU A 11 -13.33 -22.55 8.70
CA GLU A 11 -11.96 -23.03 8.92
C GLU A 11 -11.46 -22.67 10.33
N ASN A 12 -10.67 -23.58 10.93
CA ASN A 12 -9.95 -23.28 12.17
C ASN A 12 -8.70 -22.47 11.85
N ARG A 13 -8.62 -21.25 12.36
CA ARG A 13 -7.45 -20.38 12.22
C ARG A 13 -6.68 -20.29 13.52
N LEU A 14 -5.35 -20.26 13.40
CA LEU A 14 -4.43 -20.10 14.52
C LEU A 14 -4.06 -18.61 14.65
N LEU A 15 -4.48 -17.96 15.74
CA LEU A 15 -3.99 -16.63 16.05
C LEU A 15 -2.64 -16.72 16.77
N LEU A 16 -1.61 -16.16 16.14
CA LEU A 16 -0.24 -16.18 16.64
C LEU A 16 0.12 -14.84 17.27
N MET A 17 0.32 -14.84 18.58
CA MET A 17 0.69 -13.65 19.38
C MET A 17 2.05 -13.80 20.07
N ASP A 18 2.80 -14.87 19.76
CA ASP A 18 4.10 -15.14 20.38
C ASP A 18 5.23 -14.50 19.56
N PRO A 19 6.06 -13.61 20.16
CA PRO A 19 7.16 -12.94 19.46
C PRO A 19 8.26 -13.89 18.97
N LYS A 20 8.34 -15.12 19.49
CA LYS A 20 9.26 -16.16 18.95
C LYS A 20 8.65 -16.90 17.77
N ALA A 21 7.32 -17.01 17.70
CA ALA A 21 6.64 -17.68 16.60
C ALA A 21 6.60 -16.82 15.33
N LEU A 22 6.49 -15.49 15.46
CA LEU A 22 6.42 -14.58 14.31
C LEU A 22 7.67 -14.67 13.41
N PRO A 23 8.92 -14.57 13.91
CA PRO A 23 10.11 -14.70 13.07
C PRO A 23 10.27 -16.10 12.49
N HIS A 24 9.82 -17.14 13.20
CA HIS A 24 9.86 -18.51 12.69
C HIS A 24 9.03 -18.66 11.41
N ILE A 25 7.83 -18.07 11.40
CA ILE A 25 6.88 -18.17 10.29
C ILE A 25 7.24 -17.21 9.17
N PHE A 26 7.45 -15.93 9.48
CA PHE A 26 7.62 -14.90 8.45
C PHE A 26 9.04 -14.78 7.89
N TYR A 27 10.08 -15.15 8.66
CA TYR A 27 11.48 -14.96 8.25
C TYR A 27 12.21 -16.28 8.01
N ASN A 28 12.30 -17.14 9.04
CA ASN A 28 13.11 -18.35 8.98
C ASN A 28 12.54 -19.42 8.04
N SER A 29 11.22 -19.48 7.93
CA SER A 29 10.50 -20.49 7.15
C SER A 29 9.53 -19.86 6.15
N GLY A 30 9.85 -18.67 5.62
CA GLY A 30 8.91 -17.86 4.84
C GLY A 30 8.28 -18.55 3.63
N TYR A 31 8.97 -19.51 2.99
CA TYR A 31 8.42 -20.30 1.87
C TYR A 31 7.78 -21.63 2.28
N ARG A 32 7.79 -21.98 3.57
CA ARG A 32 7.13 -23.18 4.12
C ARG A 32 5.65 -22.93 4.41
N TYR A 33 5.29 -21.67 4.68
CA TYR A 33 3.94 -21.25 5.00
C TYR A 33 3.35 -20.47 3.83
N SER A 34 2.50 -21.13 3.04
CA SER A 34 1.81 -20.50 1.92
C SER A 34 0.72 -19.54 2.40
N LYS A 35 0.44 -18.51 1.60
CA LYS A 35 -0.71 -17.63 1.85
C LYS A 35 -2.01 -18.44 1.81
N PRO A 36 -3.00 -18.12 2.67
CA PRO A 36 -4.32 -18.77 2.63
C PRO A 36 -5.01 -18.64 1.27
N THR A 37 -5.78 -19.65 0.87
CA THR A 37 -6.45 -19.70 -0.44
C THR A 37 -7.31 -18.47 -0.73
N GLY A 38 -8.10 -18.01 0.26
CA GLY A 38 -8.93 -16.80 0.08
C GLY A 38 -8.10 -15.55 -0.22
N ILE A 39 -6.96 -15.38 0.46
CA ILE A 39 -6.04 -14.27 0.20
C ILE A 39 -5.41 -14.40 -1.19
N GLN A 40 -5.06 -15.62 -1.61
CA GLN A 40 -4.48 -15.86 -2.93
C GLN A 40 -5.43 -15.47 -4.08
N VAL A 41 -6.73 -15.77 -3.94
CA VAL A 41 -7.76 -15.40 -4.92
C VAL A 41 -7.91 -13.88 -4.99
N ILE A 42 -7.97 -13.20 -3.84
CA ILE A 42 -8.09 -11.73 -3.78
C ILE A 42 -6.87 -11.07 -4.41
N LEU A 43 -5.66 -11.48 -4.02
CA LEU A 43 -4.42 -10.91 -4.55
C LEU A 43 -4.26 -11.18 -6.05
N GLY A 44 -4.63 -12.37 -6.52
CA GLY A 44 -4.59 -12.73 -7.94
C GLY A 44 -5.57 -11.90 -8.78
N THR A 45 -6.77 -11.61 -8.25
CA THR A 45 -7.78 -10.80 -8.94
C THR A 45 -7.35 -9.33 -9.04
N VAL A 46 -6.81 -8.76 -7.96
CA VAL A 46 -6.47 -7.32 -7.90
C VAL A 46 -5.11 -7.03 -8.55
N SER A 47 -4.10 -7.87 -8.31
CA SER A 47 -2.71 -7.61 -8.72
C SER A 47 -2.19 -8.54 -9.82
N GLY A 48 -3.03 -9.46 -10.32
CA GLY A 48 -2.61 -10.51 -11.24
C GLY A 48 -1.64 -11.51 -10.60
N LEU A 49 -0.93 -12.28 -11.44
CA LEU A 49 0.07 -13.27 -11.01
C LEU A 49 1.45 -12.64 -10.68
N GLY A 50 1.42 -11.43 -10.12
CA GLY A 50 2.59 -10.64 -9.75
C GLY A 50 3.16 -10.97 -8.36
N LEU A 51 4.07 -10.12 -7.87
CA LEU A 51 4.84 -10.36 -6.65
C LEU A 51 3.97 -10.59 -5.41
N PHE A 52 2.81 -9.93 -5.32
CA PHE A 52 1.88 -10.12 -4.21
C PHE A 52 1.22 -11.50 -4.21
N HIS A 53 0.95 -12.08 -5.38
CA HIS A 53 0.32 -13.39 -5.53
C HIS A 53 1.35 -14.53 -5.49
N ALA A 54 2.45 -14.40 -6.23
CA ALA A 54 3.44 -15.44 -6.43
C ALA A 54 3.96 -16.07 -5.11
N GLU A 55 4.31 -17.36 -5.19
CA GLU A 55 4.85 -18.16 -4.09
C GLU A 55 6.15 -18.86 -4.50
N GLY A 56 6.91 -19.35 -3.51
CA GLY A 56 8.08 -20.20 -3.76
C GLY A 56 9.14 -19.58 -4.69
N GLU A 57 9.60 -20.36 -5.68
CA GLU A 57 10.62 -19.92 -6.63
C GLU A 57 10.17 -18.75 -7.51
N ASP A 58 8.89 -18.70 -7.89
CA ASP A 58 8.37 -17.60 -8.69
C ASP A 58 8.41 -16.29 -7.93
N HIS A 59 7.97 -16.30 -6.66
CA HIS A 59 8.12 -15.15 -5.78
C HIS A 59 9.59 -14.74 -5.62
N ARG A 60 10.49 -15.71 -5.41
CA ARG A 60 11.93 -15.43 -5.26
C ARG A 60 12.51 -14.77 -6.51
N ARG A 61 12.15 -15.29 -7.69
CA ARG A 61 12.59 -14.75 -8.99
C ARG A 61 12.05 -13.33 -9.20
N GLN A 62 10.74 -13.13 -9.02
CA GLN A 62 10.12 -11.80 -9.17
C GLN A 62 10.71 -10.79 -8.18
N ARG A 63 10.88 -11.18 -6.91
CA ARG A 63 11.48 -10.33 -5.87
C ARG A 63 12.90 -9.92 -6.25
N LYS A 64 13.72 -10.84 -6.76
CA LYS A 64 15.10 -10.56 -7.18
C LYS A 64 15.17 -9.50 -8.29
N ILE A 65 14.17 -9.44 -9.17
CA ILE A 65 14.09 -8.46 -10.25
C ILE A 65 13.66 -7.09 -9.73
N VAL A 66 12.72 -7.04 -8.78
CA VAL A 66 12.14 -5.78 -8.26
C VAL A 66 13.04 -5.10 -7.22
N LEU A 67 13.67 -5.88 -6.33
CA LEU A 67 14.39 -5.36 -5.17
C LEU A 67 15.50 -4.33 -5.48
N PRO A 68 16.25 -4.41 -6.59
CA PRO A 68 17.23 -3.39 -6.97
C PRO A 68 16.65 -1.97 -7.07
N GLY A 69 15.37 -1.82 -7.46
CA GLY A 69 14.68 -0.52 -7.50
C GLY A 69 14.38 0.07 -6.12
N PHE A 70 14.54 -0.72 -5.05
CA PHE A 70 14.32 -0.32 -3.66
C PHE A 70 15.62 -0.30 -2.84
N GLY A 71 16.77 -0.13 -3.52
CA GLY A 71 18.06 0.08 -2.86
C GLY A 71 18.11 1.43 -2.13
N SER A 72 19.04 1.58 -1.18
CA SER A 72 19.13 2.81 -0.37
C SER A 72 19.40 4.07 -1.20
N ARG A 73 20.03 3.94 -2.38
CA ARG A 73 20.28 5.06 -3.28
C ARG A 73 19.00 5.47 -4.01
N GLU A 74 18.26 4.50 -4.51
CA GLU A 74 17.00 4.67 -5.24
C GLU A 74 15.91 5.21 -4.29
N LEU A 75 15.84 4.73 -3.05
CA LEU A 75 14.92 5.28 -2.05
C LEU A 75 15.18 6.75 -1.76
N ARG A 76 16.45 7.20 -1.78
CA ARG A 76 16.78 8.63 -1.59
C ARG A 76 16.29 9.50 -2.74
N THR A 77 16.15 8.97 -3.96
CA THR A 77 15.60 9.74 -5.08
C THR A 77 14.08 9.88 -4.99
N PHE A 78 13.40 8.98 -4.28
CA PHE A 78 11.95 9.08 -4.06
C PHE A 78 11.57 10.08 -2.97
N VAL A 79 12.40 10.24 -1.93
CA VAL A 79 12.08 11.13 -0.78
C VAL A 79 11.66 12.54 -1.21
N PRO A 80 12.37 13.24 -2.12
CA PRO A 80 11.95 14.56 -2.59
C PRO A 80 10.57 14.58 -3.26
N ILE A 81 10.22 13.52 -4.01
CA ILE A 81 8.90 13.38 -4.67
C ILE A 81 7.80 13.32 -3.61
N PHE A 82 7.94 12.42 -2.62
CA PHE A 82 6.98 12.31 -1.53
C PHE A 82 6.86 13.60 -0.72
N CYS A 83 7.98 14.27 -0.42
CA CYS A 83 7.97 15.56 0.27
C CYS A 83 7.28 16.67 -0.55
N SER A 84 7.47 16.69 -1.87
CA SER A 84 6.81 17.64 -2.78
C SER A 84 5.28 17.49 -2.72
N TYR A 85 4.77 16.26 -2.85
CA TYR A 85 3.34 15.99 -2.77
C TYR A 85 2.74 16.25 -1.38
N ALA A 86 3.48 15.91 -0.31
CA ALA A 86 3.09 16.28 1.05
C ALA A 86 3.01 17.80 1.24
N GLY A 87 3.98 18.55 0.72
CA GLY A 87 3.99 20.02 0.76
C GLY A 87 2.84 20.65 -0.03
N ARG A 88 2.49 20.08 -1.19
CA ARG A 88 1.32 20.50 -1.96
C ARG A 88 0.02 20.26 -1.18
N MET A 89 -0.15 19.07 -0.61
CA MET A 89 -1.31 18.72 0.21
C MET A 89 -1.46 19.67 1.42
N THR A 90 -0.39 19.95 2.16
CA THR A 90 -0.44 20.88 3.30
C THR A 90 -0.70 22.32 2.86
N ALA A 91 -0.22 22.74 1.69
CA ALA A 91 -0.57 24.03 1.10
C ALA A 91 -2.08 24.12 0.78
N TYR A 92 -2.69 23.04 0.26
CA TYR A 92 -4.15 22.98 0.08
C TYR A 92 -4.90 23.09 1.41
N TRP A 93 -4.46 22.36 2.43
CA TRP A 93 -5.05 22.46 3.76
C TRP A 93 -4.92 23.87 4.33
N GLY A 94 -3.77 24.52 4.16
CA GLY A 94 -3.57 25.91 4.55
C GLY A 94 -4.56 26.87 3.88
N ARG A 95 -4.88 26.66 2.60
CA ARG A 95 -5.91 27.44 1.88
C ARG A 95 -7.32 27.17 2.41
N ILE A 96 -7.66 25.92 2.73
CA ILE A 96 -8.96 25.56 3.30
C ILE A 96 -9.14 26.19 4.68
N ILE A 97 -8.10 26.16 5.51
CA ILE A 97 -8.11 26.74 6.85
C ILE A 97 -8.17 28.27 6.79
N ALA A 98 -7.47 28.89 5.84
CA ALA A 98 -7.47 30.34 5.66
C ALA A 98 -8.71 30.87 4.91
N ALA A 99 -9.51 29.99 4.29
CA ALA A 99 -10.74 30.37 3.63
C ALA A 99 -11.77 30.78 4.68
N ASP A 100 -12.09 32.08 4.70
CA ASP A 100 -13.02 32.71 5.64
C ASP A 100 -14.42 32.11 5.48
N ASN A 101 -14.87 31.43 6.52
CA ASN A 101 -16.26 31.09 6.77
C ASN A 101 -16.39 31.01 8.28
N SER A 102 -17.48 31.55 8.82
CA SER A 102 -17.85 31.63 10.23
C SER A 102 -17.80 30.32 11.05
N GLU A 103 -17.37 29.22 10.44
CA GLU A 103 -17.35 27.86 10.94
C GLU A 103 -15.95 27.23 10.90
N PRO A 104 -15.64 26.28 11.80
CA PRO A 104 -14.37 25.54 11.77
C PRO A 104 -14.17 24.77 10.47
N ALA A 105 -12.96 24.82 9.90
CA ALA A 105 -12.60 24.02 8.74
C ALA A 105 -12.63 22.51 9.06
N VAL A 106 -13.33 21.73 8.22
CA VAL A 106 -13.38 20.26 8.29
C VAL A 106 -12.60 19.68 7.11
N ILE A 107 -11.62 18.83 7.41
CA ILE A 107 -10.75 18.19 6.41
C ILE A 107 -10.85 16.67 6.56
N GLU A 108 -11.23 15.98 5.50
CA GLU A 108 -11.22 14.51 5.46
C GLU A 108 -9.81 14.01 5.10
N VAL A 109 -9.00 13.78 6.13
CA VAL A 109 -7.56 13.51 6.00
C VAL A 109 -7.27 12.24 5.19
N THR A 110 -8.12 11.21 5.26
CA THR A 110 -7.86 9.90 4.63
C THR A 110 -7.85 10.00 3.11
N SER A 111 -8.80 10.72 2.52
CA SER A 111 -8.91 10.95 1.09
C SER A 111 -7.75 11.82 0.61
N TRP A 112 -7.39 12.88 1.33
CA TRP A 112 -6.23 13.72 0.99
C TRP A 112 -4.93 12.92 0.96
N ILE A 113 -4.68 12.09 1.98
CA ILE A 113 -3.50 11.21 2.01
C ILE A 113 -3.54 10.20 0.87
N THR A 114 -4.70 9.59 0.60
CA THR A 114 -4.85 8.60 -0.48
C THR A 114 -4.54 9.22 -1.84
N ARG A 115 -5.02 10.44 -2.12
CA ARG A 115 -4.74 11.19 -3.35
C ARG A 115 -3.26 11.55 -3.47
N ALA A 116 -2.68 12.10 -2.40
CA ALA A 116 -1.26 12.46 -2.37
C ALA A 116 -0.34 11.25 -2.55
N LEU A 117 -0.69 10.13 -1.93
CA LEU A 117 0.06 8.88 -2.02
C LEU A 117 -0.04 8.27 -3.42
N LEU A 118 -1.22 8.34 -4.05
CA LEU A 118 -1.41 7.87 -5.43
C LEU A 118 -0.54 8.67 -6.40
N ASP A 119 -0.54 10.00 -6.29
CA ASP A 119 0.30 10.85 -7.14
C ASP A 119 1.80 10.61 -6.89
N ALA A 120 2.22 10.58 -5.63
CA ALA A 120 3.62 10.37 -5.27
C ALA A 120 4.15 8.99 -5.70
N THR A 121 3.35 7.94 -5.51
CA THR A 121 3.72 6.58 -5.93
C THR A 121 3.67 6.45 -7.45
N GLY A 122 2.70 7.09 -8.11
CA GLY A 122 2.61 7.15 -9.55
C GLY A 122 3.86 7.73 -10.20
N GLU A 123 4.30 8.88 -9.71
CA GLU A 123 5.50 9.53 -10.20
C GLU A 123 6.75 8.73 -9.82
N ALA A 124 6.89 8.30 -8.57
CA ALA A 124 8.10 7.59 -8.11
C ALA A 124 8.28 6.21 -8.75
N ALA A 125 7.20 5.45 -8.96
CA ALA A 125 7.27 4.08 -9.46
C ALA A 125 7.08 3.95 -10.97
N PHE A 126 6.30 4.84 -11.59
CA PHE A 126 5.87 4.71 -12.99
C PHE A 126 6.14 5.97 -13.82
N ASP A 127 6.74 7.02 -13.24
CA ASP A 127 6.92 8.33 -13.88
C ASP A 127 5.58 8.88 -14.41
N TYR A 128 4.49 8.62 -13.69
CA TYR A 128 3.12 8.93 -14.11
C TYR A 128 2.41 9.84 -13.11
N GLN A 129 1.92 10.98 -13.61
CA GLN A 129 1.18 11.95 -12.83
C GLN A 129 -0.32 11.67 -12.92
N PHE A 130 -0.91 11.11 -11.85
CA PHE A 130 -2.34 10.85 -11.76
C PHE A 130 -3.17 12.14 -11.60
N GLY A 131 -2.57 13.17 -11.00
CA GLY A 131 -3.16 14.46 -10.65
C GLY A 131 -4.38 14.34 -9.72
N SER A 132 -4.36 13.33 -8.85
CA SER A 132 -5.42 13.01 -7.89
C SER A 132 -5.62 14.12 -6.85
N LEU A 133 -4.54 14.80 -6.45
CA LEU A 133 -4.59 15.96 -5.55
C LEU A 133 -5.24 17.20 -6.18
N ASP A 134 -5.08 17.40 -7.49
CA ASP A 134 -5.58 18.58 -8.19
C ASP A 134 -7.01 18.37 -8.73
N ASN A 135 -7.69 17.28 -8.35
CA ASN A 135 -8.95 16.82 -8.95
C ASN A 135 -8.84 16.63 -10.48
N SER A 136 -7.66 16.30 -11.00
CA SER A 136 -7.52 15.93 -12.40
C SER A 136 -8.15 14.54 -12.59
N GLU A 137 -9.20 14.47 -13.40
CA GLU A 137 -9.96 13.26 -13.62
C GLU A 137 -9.28 12.35 -14.66
N THR A 138 -8.14 11.75 -14.31
CA THR A 138 -7.50 10.74 -15.14
C THR A 138 -8.29 9.43 -15.10
N GLU A 139 -8.33 8.69 -16.22
CA GLU A 139 -9.01 7.39 -16.29
C GLU A 139 -8.51 6.42 -15.23
N LEU A 140 -7.21 6.46 -14.93
CA LEU A 140 -6.59 5.59 -13.95
C LEU A 140 -6.92 5.98 -12.51
N ALA A 141 -7.03 7.27 -12.19
CA ALA A 141 -7.50 7.73 -10.88
C ALA A 141 -8.97 7.30 -10.63
N LYS A 142 -9.83 7.35 -11.66
CA LYS A 142 -11.21 6.85 -11.58
C LYS A 142 -11.27 5.35 -11.37
N ALA A 143 -10.50 4.59 -12.16
CA ALA A 143 -10.43 3.14 -12.03
C ALA A 143 -9.97 2.71 -10.63
N TYR A 144 -8.99 3.41 -10.05
CA TYR A 144 -8.52 3.16 -8.69
C TYR A 144 -9.61 3.42 -7.64
N ALA A 145 -10.37 4.51 -7.76
CA ALA A 145 -11.47 4.83 -6.85
C ALA A 145 -12.63 3.81 -6.88
N HIS A 146 -12.78 3.04 -7.96
CA HIS A 146 -13.76 1.97 -8.07
C HIS A 146 -13.25 0.59 -7.58
N MET A 147 -11.95 0.47 -7.29
CA MET A 147 -11.34 -0.75 -6.75
C MET A 147 -11.29 -0.79 -5.22
N ALA A 148 -11.30 0.37 -4.56
CA ALA A 148 -11.27 0.53 -3.10
C ALA A 148 -12.67 0.64 -2.51
#